data_AF-A0A914RA31-F1
#
_entry.id   AF-A0A914RA31-F1
#
_cell.length_a   1.000
_cell.length_b   1.000
_cell.length_c   1.000
_cell.angle_alpha   90.00
_cell.angle_beta   90.00
_cell.angle_gamma   90.00
#
_symmetry.space_group_name_H-M   'P 1'
#
loop_
_entity.id
_entity.type
_entity.pdbx_description
1 polymer ?
#
loop_
_entity_poly.entity_id
_entity_poly.type
_entity_poly.pdbx_seq_one_letter_code
_entity_poly.pdbx_strand_id
1 'polypeptide(L)'
;AQLSIPAQISIPLVSVSDRLGLKPIVCHASACLANWRYKPGVDPDSRFRAEDISLIAFRFISHPGNEWFFTITAQMETELARGLVAIADACFNGHLSVNTLTDIRHSLITAAATFQRMKERLPPDVFYYGFRHFLSGYTQGDFVQQGGIILEGKEERGPQFLNGGSAAQSSALHVYDAFLRVEHSGPEREYLEKQWEYMPQYTEGGAIFVLIPGDDRYHESEALLH
;
A
#
# COMPACT_ATOMS: atom_id res chain seq x y z
N ALA A 1 10.72 -29.36 6.16
CA ALA A 1 11.72 -28.71 5.29
C ALA A 1 11.58 -27.21 5.48
N GLN A 2 12.69 -26.47 5.43
CA GLN A 2 12.63 -25.01 5.47
C GLN A 2 11.94 -24.49 4.20
N LEU A 3 11.07 -23.50 4.32
CA LEU A 3 10.34 -22.96 3.18
C LEU A 3 11.30 -22.15 2.29
N SER A 4 11.31 -22.41 0.99
CA SER A 4 12.15 -21.69 0.03
C SER A 4 11.40 -21.27 -1.24
N ILE A 5 11.83 -20.15 -1.82
CA ILE A 5 11.47 -19.73 -3.18
C ILE A 5 12.63 -20.09 -4.11
N PRO A 6 12.40 -20.83 -5.21
CA PRO A 6 13.44 -21.24 -6.14
C PRO A 6 14.22 -20.07 -6.74
N ALA A 7 15.51 -20.28 -6.99
CA ALA A 7 16.46 -19.27 -7.48
C ALA A 7 15.97 -18.53 -8.75
N GLN A 8 15.26 -19.25 -9.63
CA GLN A 8 14.71 -18.73 -10.88
C GLN A 8 13.63 -17.65 -10.67
N ILE A 9 13.01 -17.60 -9.48
CA ILE A 9 12.01 -16.61 -9.10
C ILE A 9 12.59 -15.60 -8.11
N SER A 10 13.29 -16.06 -7.08
CA SER A 10 13.83 -15.20 -6.02
C SER A 10 14.87 -14.19 -6.53
N ILE A 11 15.81 -14.60 -7.39
CA ILE A 11 16.86 -13.71 -7.91
C ILE A 11 16.26 -12.50 -8.65
N PRO A 12 15.39 -12.68 -9.68
CA PRO A 12 14.78 -11.55 -10.36
C PRO A 12 13.81 -10.76 -9.47
N LEU A 13 13.04 -11.43 -8.60
CA LEU A 13 12.14 -10.75 -7.68
C LEU A 13 12.90 -9.80 -6.75
N VAL A 14 13.96 -10.29 -6.10
CA VAL A 14 14.82 -9.45 -5.24
C VAL A 14 15.45 -8.32 -6.03
N SER A 15 15.97 -8.59 -7.22
CA SER A 15 16.60 -7.54 -8.05
C SER A 15 15.62 -6.42 -8.42
N VAL A 16 14.37 -6.74 -8.77
CA VAL A 16 13.34 -5.73 -9.08
C VAL A 16 12.91 -5.00 -7.82
N SER A 17 12.67 -5.74 -6.73
CA SER A 17 12.29 -5.18 -5.42
C SER A 17 13.31 -4.17 -4.91
N ASP A 18 14.60 -4.50 -4.95
CA ASP A 18 15.67 -3.58 -4.52
C ASP A 18 15.70 -2.30 -5.37
N ARG A 19 15.52 -2.42 -6.70
CA ARG A 19 15.49 -1.27 -7.62
C ARG A 19 14.29 -0.35 -7.39
N LEU A 20 13.18 -0.90 -6.90
CA LEU A 20 11.97 -0.17 -6.59
C LEU A 20 11.92 0.31 -5.13
N GLY A 21 12.91 -0.04 -4.31
CA GLY A 21 12.89 0.24 -2.87
C GLY A 21 11.77 -0.47 -2.11
N LEU A 22 11.31 -1.63 -2.62
CA LEU A 22 10.24 -2.43 -2.03
C LEU A 22 10.76 -3.77 -1.51
N LYS A 23 10.04 -4.40 -0.58
CA LYS A 23 10.34 -5.78 -0.14
C LYS A 23 9.95 -6.81 -1.23
N PRO A 24 10.61 -7.98 -1.29
CA PRO A 24 10.32 -9.04 -2.26
C PRO A 24 9.08 -9.87 -1.88
N ILE A 25 7.94 -9.19 -1.72
CA ILE A 25 6.64 -9.79 -1.45
C ILE A 25 5.52 -8.93 -2.05
N VAL A 26 4.38 -9.54 -2.33
CA VAL A 26 3.16 -8.81 -2.69
C VAL A 26 2.79 -7.83 -1.57
N CYS A 27 2.61 -6.57 -1.93
CA CYS A 27 2.33 -5.46 -1.01
C CYS A 27 1.27 -4.53 -1.63
N HIS A 28 0.76 -3.57 -0.86
CA HIS A 28 -0.26 -2.62 -1.34
C HIS A 28 0.16 -1.87 -2.62
N ALA A 29 1.42 -1.44 -2.71
CA ALA A 29 1.93 -0.76 -3.90
C ALA A 29 1.82 -1.62 -5.18
N SER A 30 2.19 -2.90 -5.09
CA SER A 30 2.16 -3.81 -6.24
C SER A 30 0.78 -4.39 -6.50
N ALA A 31 -0.02 -4.67 -5.47
CA ALA A 31 -1.28 -5.38 -5.59
C ALA A 31 -2.50 -4.46 -5.78
N CYS A 32 -2.38 -3.20 -5.36
CA CYS A 32 -3.44 -2.19 -5.46
C CYS A 32 -3.02 -1.07 -6.42
N LEU A 33 -2.01 -0.26 -6.06
CA LEU A 33 -1.71 0.99 -6.75
C LEU A 33 -1.29 0.79 -8.21
N ALA A 34 -0.48 -0.23 -8.49
CA ALA A 34 0.04 -0.54 -9.82
C ALA A 34 -0.73 -1.65 -10.56
N ASN A 35 -1.79 -2.22 -9.98
CA ASN A 35 -2.42 -3.45 -10.47
C ASN A 35 -3.77 -3.25 -11.14
N TRP A 36 -3.92 -2.22 -11.96
CA TRP A 36 -5.18 -1.98 -12.65
C TRP A 36 -4.97 -1.41 -14.04
N ARG A 37 -5.96 -1.63 -14.89
CA ARG A 37 -6.09 -1.00 -16.21
C ARG A 37 -7.55 -0.67 -16.45
N TYR A 38 -7.83 0.40 -17.20
CA TYR A 38 -9.17 0.67 -17.69
C TYR A 38 -9.68 -0.47 -18.56
N LYS A 39 -10.96 -0.80 -18.41
CA LYS A 39 -11.65 -1.73 -19.29
C LYS A 39 -11.78 -1.11 -20.69
N PRO A 40 -11.80 -1.93 -21.76
CA PRO A 40 -11.99 -1.41 -23.12
C PRO A 40 -13.25 -0.56 -23.22
N GLY A 41 -13.14 0.62 -23.84
CA GLY A 41 -14.26 1.55 -24.05
C GLY A 41 -14.58 2.49 -22.88
N VAL A 42 -13.83 2.41 -21.77
CA VAL A 42 -13.89 3.41 -20.70
C VAL A 42 -13.03 4.62 -21.08
N ASP A 43 -13.59 5.81 -20.91
CA ASP A 43 -12.87 7.08 -21.04
C ASP A 43 -11.92 7.28 -19.84
N PRO A 44 -10.59 7.39 -20.06
CA PRO A 44 -9.62 7.62 -18.99
C PRO A 44 -9.86 8.93 -18.21
N ASP A 45 -10.48 9.93 -18.82
CA ASP A 45 -10.77 11.23 -18.20
C ASP A 45 -12.05 11.19 -17.35
N SER A 46 -12.80 10.08 -17.41
CA SER A 46 -13.97 9.88 -16.55
C SER A 46 -13.57 9.63 -15.09
N ARG A 47 -14.55 9.76 -14.18
CA ARG A 47 -14.33 9.48 -12.77
C ARG A 47 -13.78 8.07 -12.59
N PHE A 48 -12.69 7.93 -11.84
CA PHE A 48 -12.12 6.65 -11.49
C PHE A 48 -13.12 5.81 -10.65
N ARG A 49 -13.52 4.65 -11.17
CA ARG A 49 -14.51 3.78 -10.53
C ARG A 49 -14.02 2.34 -10.57
N ALA A 50 -14.24 1.63 -9.47
CA ALA A 50 -13.86 0.22 -9.34
C ALA A 50 -14.47 -0.66 -10.44
N GLU A 51 -15.67 -0.32 -10.92
CA GLU A 51 -16.33 -1.06 -11.99
C GLU A 51 -15.68 -0.91 -13.36
N ASP A 52 -14.97 0.19 -13.59
CA ASP A 52 -14.46 0.58 -14.90
C ASP A 52 -13.01 0.13 -15.13
N ILE A 53 -12.40 -0.48 -14.11
CA ILE A 53 -11.06 -1.04 -14.14
C ILE A 53 -11.07 -2.56 -13.94
N SER A 54 -10.02 -3.22 -14.40
CA SER A 54 -9.74 -4.64 -14.15
C SER A 54 -8.30 -4.84 -13.74
N LEU A 55 -8.02 -5.95 -13.06
CA LEU A 55 -6.66 -6.25 -12.60
C LEU A 55 -5.72 -6.57 -13.76
N ILE A 56 -4.44 -6.25 -13.57
CA ILE A 56 -3.38 -6.70 -14.49
C ILE A 56 -2.95 -8.12 -14.07
N ALA A 57 -2.62 -8.31 -12.79
CA ALA A 57 -2.15 -9.54 -12.17
C ALA A 57 -2.96 -9.89 -10.89
N PHE A 58 -2.48 -10.88 -10.12
CA PHE A 58 -3.01 -11.27 -8.80
C PHE A 58 -4.49 -11.73 -8.80
N ARG A 59 -4.77 -12.73 -9.65
CA ARG A 59 -6.04 -13.49 -9.65
C ARG A 59 -5.84 -14.78 -8.87
N PHE A 60 -5.97 -14.69 -7.55
CA PHE A 60 -5.73 -15.81 -6.64
C PHE A 60 -6.90 -16.78 -6.60
N ILE A 61 -8.13 -16.27 -6.69
CA ILE A 61 -9.35 -17.10 -6.71
C ILE A 61 -10.24 -16.73 -7.90
N SER A 62 -11.08 -17.67 -8.34
CA SER A 62 -12.03 -17.46 -9.45
C SER A 62 -13.27 -16.65 -9.07
N HIS A 63 -13.45 -16.33 -7.77
CA HIS A 63 -14.60 -15.56 -7.30
C HIS A 63 -14.46 -14.06 -7.69
N PRO A 64 -15.54 -13.38 -8.14
CA PRO A 64 -15.51 -11.96 -8.52
C PRO A 64 -14.96 -11.02 -7.44
N GLY A 65 -15.13 -11.41 -6.18
CA GLY A 65 -14.57 -10.73 -5.00
C GLY A 65 -13.04 -10.54 -5.04
N ASN A 66 -12.29 -11.38 -5.78
CA ASN A 66 -10.85 -11.17 -5.99
C ASN A 66 -10.58 -9.84 -6.69
N GLU A 67 -11.25 -9.60 -7.83
CA GLU A 67 -11.10 -8.33 -8.57
C GLU A 67 -11.63 -7.18 -7.72
N TRP A 68 -12.82 -7.34 -7.14
CA TRP A 68 -13.47 -6.30 -6.36
C TRP A 68 -12.62 -5.79 -5.19
N PHE A 69 -11.96 -6.68 -4.44
CA PHE A 69 -11.12 -6.32 -3.30
C PHE A 69 -10.04 -5.30 -3.67
N PHE A 70 -9.37 -5.51 -4.81
CA PHE A 70 -8.28 -4.63 -5.23
C PHE A 70 -8.81 -3.40 -5.95
N THR A 71 -9.81 -3.52 -6.83
CA THR A 71 -10.35 -2.37 -7.58
C THR A 71 -11.05 -1.36 -6.70
N ILE A 72 -11.75 -1.81 -5.65
CA ILE A 72 -12.41 -0.89 -4.71
C ILE A 72 -11.42 -0.18 -3.79
N THR A 73 -10.35 -0.87 -3.41
CA THR A 73 -9.24 -0.29 -2.66
C THR A 73 -8.52 0.76 -3.51
N ALA A 74 -8.30 0.48 -4.81
CA ALA A 74 -7.74 1.47 -5.73
C ALA A 74 -8.66 2.70 -5.87
N GLN A 75 -9.98 2.50 -5.98
CA GLN A 75 -10.91 3.63 -5.98
C GLN A 75 -10.82 4.43 -4.68
N MET A 76 -10.80 3.75 -3.52
CA MET A 76 -10.67 4.41 -2.22
C MET A 76 -9.43 5.32 -2.15
N GLU A 77 -8.28 4.87 -2.65
CA GLU A 77 -7.06 5.68 -2.75
C GLU A 77 -7.28 6.96 -3.59
N THR A 78 -7.99 6.85 -4.72
CA THR A 78 -8.32 8.04 -5.53
C THR A 78 -9.28 9.01 -4.84
N GLU A 79 -10.19 8.52 -3.99
CA GLU A 79 -11.09 9.39 -3.21
C GLU A 79 -10.33 10.21 -2.15
N LEU A 80 -9.14 9.74 -1.71
CA LEU A 80 -8.25 10.46 -0.80
C LEU A 80 -7.41 11.55 -1.51
N ALA A 81 -7.30 11.52 -2.84
CA ALA A 81 -6.42 12.43 -3.59
C ALA A 81 -6.72 13.92 -3.31
N ARG A 82 -7.99 14.29 -3.21
CA ARG A 82 -8.39 15.69 -2.94
C ARG A 82 -7.89 16.18 -1.58
N GLY A 83 -7.96 15.36 -0.53
CA GLY A 83 -7.46 15.77 0.77
C GLY A 83 -5.93 15.76 0.83
N LEU A 84 -5.27 14.85 0.11
CA LEU A 84 -3.81 14.87 -0.03
C LEU A 84 -3.30 16.16 -0.69
N VAL A 85 -3.97 16.63 -1.75
CA VAL A 85 -3.62 17.92 -2.39
C VAL A 85 -3.80 19.07 -1.40
N ALA A 86 -4.91 19.11 -0.65
CA ALA A 86 -5.13 20.14 0.36
C ALA A 86 -4.08 20.11 1.50
N ILE A 87 -3.66 18.92 1.93
CA ILE A 87 -2.58 18.73 2.90
C ILE A 87 -1.25 19.26 2.34
N ALA A 88 -0.90 18.86 1.12
CA ALA A 88 0.33 19.30 0.46
C ALA A 88 0.37 20.83 0.29
N ASP A 89 -0.73 21.44 -0.16
CA ASP A 89 -0.85 22.89 -0.30
C ASP A 89 -0.68 23.60 1.05
N ALA A 90 -1.31 23.08 2.12
CA ALA A 90 -1.18 23.67 3.44
C ALA A 90 0.25 23.59 4.00
N CYS A 91 0.92 22.45 3.81
CA CYS A 91 2.31 22.26 4.19
C CYS A 91 3.24 23.19 3.40
N PHE A 92 3.06 23.30 2.09
CA PHE A 92 3.87 24.15 1.22
C PHE A 92 3.75 25.64 1.56
N ASN A 93 2.53 26.11 1.83
CA ASN A 93 2.29 27.52 2.13
C ASN A 93 2.48 27.87 3.62
N GLY A 94 2.65 26.87 4.50
CA GLY A 94 2.77 27.07 5.94
C GLY A 94 1.49 27.55 6.63
N HIS A 95 0.33 27.48 5.95
CA HIS A 95 -0.96 27.85 6.52
C HIS A 95 -2.12 27.06 5.91
N LEU A 96 -3.22 26.92 6.64
CA LEU A 96 -4.44 26.33 6.11
C LEU A 96 -5.18 27.34 5.22
N SER A 97 -5.63 26.93 4.04
CA SER A 97 -6.69 27.64 3.31
C SER A 97 -8.05 27.41 3.98
N VAL A 98 -9.02 28.26 3.68
CA VAL A 98 -10.42 28.14 4.17
C VAL A 98 -11.05 26.78 3.84
N ASN A 99 -10.62 26.15 2.74
CA ASN A 99 -11.17 24.88 2.27
C ASN A 99 -10.40 23.65 2.74
N THR A 100 -9.19 23.80 3.29
CA THR A 100 -8.29 22.67 3.62
C THR A 100 -8.97 21.57 4.43
N LEU A 101 -9.56 21.93 5.57
CA LEU A 101 -10.23 20.96 6.45
C LEU A 101 -11.52 20.42 5.84
N THR A 102 -12.20 21.21 5.00
CA THR A 102 -13.39 20.78 4.27
C THR A 102 -13.04 19.73 3.23
N ASP A 103 -11.94 19.91 2.50
CA ASP A 103 -11.46 18.98 1.49
C ASP A 103 -10.95 17.67 2.12
N ILE A 104 -10.21 17.77 3.22
CA ILE A 104 -9.80 16.61 4.03
C ILE A 104 -11.03 15.84 4.54
N ARG A 105 -12.02 16.53 5.13
CA ARG A 105 -13.24 15.88 5.62
C ARG A 105 -14.03 15.21 4.49
N HIS A 106 -14.21 15.90 3.36
CA HIS A 106 -14.97 15.35 2.22
C HIS A 106 -14.29 14.12 1.63
N SER A 107 -12.96 14.15 1.47
CA SER A 107 -12.21 12.99 0.97
C SER A 107 -12.34 11.78 1.90
N LEU A 108 -12.19 11.97 3.23
CA LEU A 108 -12.36 10.89 4.22
C LEU A 108 -13.79 10.31 4.21
N ILE A 109 -14.83 11.14 4.16
CA ILE A 109 -16.22 10.68 4.07
C ILE A 109 -16.44 9.87 2.78
N THR A 110 -15.89 10.33 1.66
CA THR A 110 -16.06 9.69 0.36
C THR A 110 -15.30 8.37 0.28
N ALA A 111 -14.07 8.32 0.81
CA ALA A 111 -13.27 7.10 0.94
C ALA A 111 -13.98 6.07 1.85
N ALA A 112 -14.52 6.51 3.00
CA ALA A 112 -15.28 5.64 3.89
C ALA A 112 -16.54 5.08 3.21
N ALA A 113 -17.30 5.93 2.51
CA ALA A 113 -18.47 5.49 1.73
C ALA A 113 -18.08 4.49 0.63
N THR A 114 -16.95 4.69 -0.04
CA THR A 114 -16.43 3.76 -1.04
C THR A 114 -16.03 2.43 -0.41
N PHE A 115 -15.34 2.45 0.73
CA PHE A 115 -14.96 1.23 1.45
C PHE A 115 -16.18 0.39 1.87
N GLN A 116 -17.30 1.03 2.26
CA GLN A 116 -18.54 0.33 2.61
C GLN A 116 -19.11 -0.52 1.46
N ARG A 117 -18.72 -0.23 0.21
CA ARG A 117 -19.13 -1.00 -0.98
C ARG A 117 -18.35 -2.32 -1.11
N MET A 118 -17.33 -2.58 -0.29
CA MET A 118 -16.57 -3.85 -0.30
C MET A 118 -17.50 -5.07 -0.22
N LYS A 119 -18.53 -4.97 0.64
CA LYS A 119 -19.53 -6.03 0.85
C LYS A 119 -20.43 -6.30 -0.35
N GLU A 120 -20.45 -5.45 -1.37
CA GLU A 120 -21.28 -5.64 -2.57
C GLU A 120 -20.88 -6.88 -3.36
N ARG A 121 -19.59 -7.22 -3.40
CA ARG A 121 -19.08 -8.36 -4.21
C ARG A 121 -18.05 -9.23 -3.51
N LEU A 122 -17.71 -8.92 -2.26
CA LEU A 122 -16.82 -9.73 -1.44
C LEU A 122 -17.53 -10.18 -0.15
N PRO A 123 -18.16 -11.36 -0.17
CA PRO A 123 -18.70 -11.98 1.03
C PRO A 123 -17.60 -12.25 2.09
N PRO A 124 -17.89 -12.07 3.40
CA PRO A 124 -16.91 -12.27 4.46
C PRO A 124 -16.29 -13.67 4.52
N ASP A 125 -17.07 -14.72 4.24
CA ASP A 125 -16.63 -16.11 4.21
C ASP A 125 -15.68 -16.38 3.04
N VAL A 126 -15.99 -15.85 1.86
CA VAL A 126 -15.10 -15.92 0.68
C VAL A 126 -13.77 -15.21 0.97
N PHE A 127 -13.82 -14.04 1.61
CA PHE A 127 -12.61 -13.34 2.02
C PHE A 127 -11.81 -14.16 3.03
N TYR A 128 -12.44 -14.57 4.13
CA TYR A 128 -11.76 -15.16 5.28
C TYR A 128 -11.17 -16.54 4.98
N TYR A 129 -11.95 -17.44 4.36
CA TYR A 129 -11.55 -18.82 4.12
C TYR A 129 -10.91 -19.06 2.76
N GLY A 130 -11.17 -18.18 1.77
CA GLY A 130 -10.65 -18.36 0.42
C GLY A 130 -9.47 -17.44 0.11
N PHE A 131 -9.66 -16.14 0.31
CA PHE A 131 -8.77 -15.12 -0.26
C PHE A 131 -7.65 -14.69 0.68
N ARG A 132 -7.93 -14.55 1.98
CA ARG A 132 -7.02 -13.95 2.99
C ARG A 132 -5.66 -14.64 3.05
N HIS A 133 -5.60 -15.94 2.81
CA HIS A 133 -4.35 -16.73 2.83
C HIS A 133 -3.32 -16.23 1.82
N PHE A 134 -3.75 -15.71 0.66
CA PHE A 134 -2.86 -15.18 -0.37
C PHE A 134 -2.29 -13.79 -0.04
N LEU A 135 -2.90 -13.10 0.94
CA LEU A 135 -2.40 -11.83 1.46
C LEU A 135 -1.49 -12.01 2.67
N SER A 136 -1.37 -13.24 3.19
CA SER A 136 -0.51 -13.52 4.34
C SER A 136 0.96 -13.40 3.98
N GLY A 137 1.73 -12.87 4.93
CA GLY A 137 3.19 -12.86 4.86
C GLY A 137 3.80 -14.10 5.50
N TYR A 138 5.11 -14.04 5.68
CA TYR A 138 5.92 -15.07 6.33
C TYR A 138 6.23 -14.74 7.80
N THR A 139 5.37 -13.95 8.45
CA THR A 139 5.54 -13.45 9.83
C THR A 139 4.59 -14.08 10.84
N GLN A 140 3.76 -15.05 10.44
CA GLN A 140 2.78 -15.70 11.33
C GLN A 140 2.69 -17.21 11.09
N GLY A 141 2.20 -17.94 12.10
CA GLY A 141 1.89 -19.36 12.01
C GLY A 141 3.11 -20.23 11.68
N ASP A 142 2.87 -21.25 10.85
CA ASP A 142 3.88 -22.24 10.45
C ASP A 142 5.12 -21.61 9.79
N PHE A 143 4.96 -20.43 9.15
CA PHE A 143 6.07 -19.72 8.52
C PHE A 143 7.13 -19.27 9.52
N VAL A 144 6.71 -18.87 10.73
CA VAL A 144 7.65 -18.50 11.80
C VAL A 144 8.31 -19.74 12.38
N GLN A 145 7.54 -20.82 12.58
CA GLN A 145 8.05 -22.09 13.10
C GLN A 145 9.10 -22.72 12.17
N GLN A 146 8.97 -22.50 10.86
CA GLN A 146 9.93 -22.95 9.85
C GLN A 146 11.13 -22.00 9.68
N GLY A 147 11.19 -20.92 10.47
CA GLY A 147 12.32 -20.00 10.52
C GLY A 147 12.32 -18.93 9.42
N GLY A 148 11.18 -18.61 8.81
CA GLY A 148 11.07 -17.62 7.73
C GLY A 148 11.25 -18.22 6.33
N ILE A 149 11.10 -17.37 5.30
CA ILE A 149 11.25 -17.77 3.89
C ILE A 149 12.71 -17.64 3.43
N ILE A 150 13.25 -18.68 2.81
CA ILE A 150 14.54 -18.64 2.13
C ILE A 150 14.35 -18.19 0.69
N LEU A 151 15.16 -17.23 0.25
CA LEU A 151 15.23 -16.79 -1.14
C LEU A 151 16.48 -17.42 -1.76
N GLU A 152 16.32 -18.51 -2.52
CA GLU A 152 17.46 -19.24 -3.09
C GLU A 152 18.26 -18.34 -4.05
N GLY A 153 19.58 -18.47 -4.09
CA GLY A 153 20.48 -17.56 -4.81
C GLY A 153 20.57 -16.15 -4.22
N LYS A 154 20.01 -15.93 -3.02
CA LYS A 154 20.09 -14.72 -2.19
C LYS A 154 20.36 -15.06 -0.72
N GLU A 155 21.11 -16.13 -0.49
CA GLU A 155 21.41 -16.69 0.83
C GLU A 155 22.10 -15.68 1.76
N GLU A 156 22.80 -14.67 1.21
CA GLU A 156 23.43 -13.59 1.98
C GLU A 156 22.42 -12.77 2.81
N ARG A 157 21.13 -12.79 2.45
CA ARG A 157 20.06 -12.14 3.21
C ARG A 157 19.58 -12.95 4.41
N GLY A 158 19.90 -14.24 4.45
CA GLY A 158 19.35 -15.18 5.42
C GLY A 158 17.82 -15.36 5.31
N PRO A 159 17.21 -16.15 6.21
CA PRO A 159 15.75 -16.31 6.25
C PRO A 159 15.03 -14.97 6.46
N GLN A 160 13.99 -14.73 5.66
CA GLN A 160 13.24 -13.48 5.68
C GLN A 160 11.88 -13.63 6.38
N PHE A 161 11.50 -12.60 7.13
CA PHE A 161 10.20 -12.49 7.80
C PHE A 161 9.44 -11.30 7.19
N LEU A 162 8.79 -11.55 6.05
CA LEU A 162 8.13 -10.50 5.26
C LEU A 162 6.65 -10.39 5.63
N ASN A 163 6.17 -9.20 5.96
CA ASN A 163 4.76 -8.93 6.20
C ASN A 163 3.95 -9.06 4.90
N GLY A 164 2.74 -9.57 5.03
CA GLY A 164 1.80 -9.69 3.93
C GLY A 164 1.19 -8.35 3.51
N GLY A 165 0.36 -8.38 2.47
CA GLY A 165 -0.35 -7.20 1.99
C GLY A 165 -1.36 -6.69 3.02
N SER A 166 -1.33 -5.39 3.29
CA SER A 166 -2.20 -4.74 4.27
C SER A 166 -2.57 -3.32 3.83
N ALA A 167 -3.79 -2.88 4.15
CA ALA A 167 -4.20 -1.49 3.95
C ALA A 167 -3.35 -0.50 4.77
N ALA A 168 -2.70 -0.98 5.83
CA ALA A 168 -1.72 -0.19 6.60
C ALA A 168 -0.46 0.19 5.78
N GLN A 169 -0.28 -0.37 4.58
CA GLN A 169 0.76 0.02 3.62
C GLN A 169 0.30 1.13 2.65
N SER A 170 -0.91 1.68 2.84
CA SER A 170 -1.38 2.89 2.15
C SER A 170 -0.70 4.12 2.71
N SER A 171 0.20 4.75 1.96
CA SER A 171 0.84 6.00 2.38
C SER A 171 -0.15 7.15 2.59
N ALA A 172 -1.28 7.15 1.87
CA ALA A 172 -2.28 8.19 1.99
C ALA A 172 -2.82 8.29 3.42
N LEU A 173 -3.21 7.17 4.04
CA LEU A 173 -3.75 7.18 5.40
C LEU A 173 -2.74 7.72 6.43
N HIS A 174 -1.45 7.38 6.29
CA HIS A 174 -0.40 7.89 7.18
C HIS A 174 -0.19 9.40 7.04
N VAL A 175 -0.31 9.95 5.83
CA VAL A 175 -0.22 11.40 5.60
C VAL A 175 -1.38 12.14 6.29
N TYR A 176 -2.59 11.59 6.26
CA TYR A 176 -3.73 12.19 6.95
C TYR A 176 -3.53 12.18 8.48
N ASP A 177 -3.11 11.04 9.04
CA ASP A 177 -2.86 10.92 10.47
C ASP A 177 -1.76 11.90 10.92
N ALA A 178 -0.64 11.97 10.17
CA ALA A 178 0.46 12.88 10.46
C ALA A 178 0.03 14.35 10.42
N PHE A 179 -0.69 14.77 9.37
CA PHE A 179 -1.14 16.15 9.22
C PHE A 179 -2.14 16.57 10.31
N LEU A 180 -3.07 15.67 10.66
CA LEU A 180 -4.07 15.89 11.69
C LEU A 180 -3.54 15.66 13.12
N ARG A 181 -2.28 15.24 13.26
CA ARG A 181 -1.64 14.87 14.52
C ARG A 181 -2.40 13.79 15.28
N VAL A 182 -2.87 12.78 14.54
CA VAL A 182 -3.42 11.55 15.11
C VAL A 182 -2.25 10.65 15.47
N GLU A 183 -2.03 10.46 16.77
CA GLU A 183 -0.94 9.64 17.29
C GLU A 183 -1.45 8.25 17.68
N HIS A 184 -0.83 7.21 17.11
CA HIS A 184 -1.03 5.83 17.52
C HIS A 184 -0.01 5.45 18.59
N SER A 185 -0.36 4.52 19.49
CA SER A 185 0.51 4.09 20.59
C SER A 185 0.49 2.57 20.76
N GLY A 186 1.56 2.00 21.31
CA GLY A 186 1.61 0.57 21.61
C GLY A 186 1.74 -0.32 20.37
N PRO A 187 1.15 -1.53 20.38
CA PRO A 187 1.29 -2.50 19.29
C PRO A 187 0.84 -2.00 17.91
N GLU A 188 -0.16 -1.12 17.86
CA GLU A 188 -0.67 -0.52 16.63
C GLU A 188 0.39 0.36 15.98
N ARG A 189 1.08 1.19 16.76
CA ARG A 189 2.19 2.02 16.29
C ARG A 189 3.33 1.16 15.75
N GLU A 190 3.76 0.16 16.53
CA GLU A 190 4.83 -0.76 16.11
C GLU A 190 4.48 -1.50 14.81
N TYR A 191 3.20 -1.83 14.61
CA TYR A 191 2.73 -2.47 13.39
C TYR A 191 2.74 -1.51 12.18
N LEU A 192 2.27 -0.28 12.38
CA LEU A 192 2.23 0.77 11.34
C LEU A 192 3.64 1.19 10.89
N GLU A 193 4.57 1.39 11.83
CA GLU A 193 5.97 1.74 11.53
C GLU A 193 6.63 0.64 10.65
N LYS A 194 6.38 -0.64 10.96
CA LYS A 194 6.85 -1.76 10.13
C LYS A 194 6.26 -1.78 8.72
N GLN A 195 5.09 -1.18 8.49
CA GLN A 195 4.50 -1.11 7.14
C GLN A 195 5.18 -0.07 6.24
N TRP A 196 5.90 0.91 6.80
CA TRP A 196 6.62 1.92 6.01
C TRP A 196 7.69 1.30 5.10
N GLU A 197 8.29 0.18 5.52
CA GLU A 197 9.25 -0.59 4.71
C GLU A 197 8.65 -1.20 3.44
N TYR A 198 7.31 -1.22 3.30
CA TYR A 198 6.57 -1.77 2.17
C TYR A 198 5.94 -0.68 1.29
N MET A 199 6.15 0.59 1.63
CA MET A 199 5.70 1.73 0.85
C MET A 199 6.78 2.13 -0.18
N PRO A 200 6.39 2.63 -1.35
CA PRO A 200 7.36 3.15 -2.33
C PRO A 200 8.22 4.24 -1.68
N GLN A 201 9.55 4.06 -1.75
CA GLN A 201 10.48 5.08 -1.27
C GLN A 201 10.79 6.08 -2.38
N TYR A 202 11.03 7.33 -2.01
CA TYR A 202 11.56 8.32 -2.94
C TYR A 202 12.90 7.84 -3.49
N THR A 203 13.00 7.79 -4.82
CA THR A 203 14.26 7.64 -5.54
C THR A 203 14.38 8.87 -6.44
N GLU A 204 15.56 9.48 -6.51
CA GLU A 204 15.79 10.67 -7.33
C GLU A 204 15.28 10.44 -8.76
N GLY A 205 14.27 11.22 -9.17
CA GLY A 205 13.64 11.13 -10.50
C GLY A 205 12.21 10.55 -10.54
N GLY A 206 11.65 10.08 -9.42
CA GLY A 206 10.26 9.61 -9.33
C GLY A 206 9.43 10.43 -8.33
N ALA A 207 8.37 11.09 -8.80
CA ALA A 207 7.44 11.81 -7.94
C ALA A 207 6.50 10.84 -7.19
N ILE A 208 6.91 10.35 -6.02
CA ILE A 208 5.99 9.87 -4.98
C ILE A 208 6.54 10.33 -3.63
N PHE A 209 5.93 11.37 -3.07
CA PHE A 209 6.19 11.81 -1.70
C PHE A 209 5.47 10.88 -0.74
N VAL A 210 6.22 10.12 0.04
CA VAL A 210 5.72 9.55 1.29
C VAL A 210 6.39 10.34 2.40
N LEU A 211 5.62 11.19 3.07
CA LEU A 211 6.02 11.73 4.37
C LEU A 211 6.06 10.53 5.32
N ILE A 212 7.26 10.05 5.64
CA ILE A 212 7.46 9.07 6.71
C ILE A 212 7.62 9.88 8.00
N PRO A 213 6.67 9.82 8.94
CA PRO A 213 6.82 10.50 10.21
C PRO A 213 8.04 9.93 10.97
N GLY A 214 9.06 10.75 11.24
CA GLY A 214 10.23 10.36 12.03
C GLY A 214 11.42 9.81 11.25
N ASP A 215 11.51 10.04 9.93
CA ASP A 215 12.74 9.77 9.18
C ASP A 215 13.73 10.95 9.32
N ASP A 216 14.73 10.79 10.19
CA ASP A 216 15.79 11.78 10.44
C ASP A 216 16.61 12.13 9.18
N ARG A 217 16.47 11.37 8.07
CA ARG A 217 17.10 11.70 6.78
C ARG A 217 16.60 12.99 6.15
N TYR A 218 15.48 13.55 6.61
CA TYR A 218 15.02 14.86 6.15
C TYR A 218 15.80 16.05 6.74
N HIS A 219 16.51 15.86 7.86
CA HIS A 219 17.32 16.93 8.45
C HIS A 219 18.54 17.33 7.59
N GLU A 220 19.00 16.49 6.66
CA GLU A 220 20.08 16.85 5.73
C GLU A 220 19.59 17.62 4.49
N SER A 221 18.29 17.56 4.15
CA SER A 221 17.76 18.24 2.96
C SER A 221 17.52 19.75 3.19
N GLU A 222 17.32 20.20 4.42
CA GLU A 222 17.27 21.63 4.77
C GLU A 222 18.65 22.32 4.61
N ALA A 223 19.75 21.57 4.66
CA ALA A 223 21.10 22.12 4.51
C ALA A 223 21.48 22.45 3.05
N LEU A 224 20.67 22.02 2.07
CA LEU A 224 20.89 22.28 0.64
C LEU A 224 19.99 23.39 0.07
N LEU A 225 19.11 23.97 0.89
CA LEU A 225 18.22 25.08 0.52
C LEU A 225 18.52 26.41 1.24
N HIS A 226 19.71 26.53 1.83
CA HIS A 226 20.26 27.80 2.33
C HIS A 226 21.60 28.14 1.69
#